data_AF-A0A957RCC0-F1
#
_entry.id   AF-A0A957RCC0-F1
#
_cell.length_a   1.000
_cell.length_b   1.000
_cell.length_c   1.000
_cell.angle_alpha   90.00
_cell.angle_beta   90.00
_cell.angle_gamma   90.00
#
_symmetry.space_group_name_H-M   'P 1'
#
loop_
_entity.id
_entity.type
_entity.pdbx_description
1 polymer ?
#
loop_
_entity_poly.entity_id
_entity_poly.type
_entity_poly.pdbx_seq_one_letter_code
_entity_poly.pdbx_strand_id
1 'polypeptide(L)'
;MAILVVTVGVVTVTGSSYGVRAEPAASCTALSGTAWATAVWSCGHVPTLADAVTIPTGVTLTVAGAAEAGALTLTTSGTRLSLASNATLSIAGTLIVSPGVPYASLVIGSGWLRFVGESRELFNANWEAATVGWHMEFALDEGAVGTASRAIKAGELRFTSGTVATTSDIRPDDGLDNTGIVTIAAGAVLSTTGNIERTGTAGAQSSAITVDGTLATSGSRISANTIAVGDGGTLRVKRAGGLTIAGALSYDPGATLAYAGSSTQTTNGELTANVGGLAVENSAGVALSKPVTVTGELALTAGSLAAGSHVVTLGSDATCSGSGDVTGSVQRNSLALATAYCFGHPDVQLTFTSDTLPTAATVTLANGAAPFAGAVLRTYAIGAPGFGGTATVRL
;
A
#
# COMPACT_ATOMS: atom_id res chain seq x y z
N MET A 1 -42.13 -61.31 -17.58
CA MET A 1 -43.08 -60.23 -17.89
C MET A 1 -42.84 -59.12 -16.88
N ALA A 2 -41.97 -58.17 -17.21
CA ALA A 2 -41.59 -57.07 -16.33
C ALA A 2 -42.35 -55.83 -16.80
N ILE A 3 -43.18 -55.29 -15.91
CA ILE A 3 -43.98 -54.09 -16.13
C ILE A 3 -43.06 -52.89 -15.91
N LEU A 4 -42.74 -52.18 -16.97
CA LEU A 4 -42.07 -50.88 -16.93
C LEU A 4 -43.12 -49.82 -16.55
N VAL A 5 -43.06 -49.35 -15.31
CA VAL A 5 -43.87 -48.22 -14.85
C VAL A 5 -43.09 -46.95 -15.20
N VAL A 6 -43.53 -46.25 -16.25
CA VAL A 6 -43.03 -44.91 -16.58
C VAL A 6 -43.83 -43.91 -15.77
N THR A 7 -43.24 -43.44 -14.67
CA THR A 7 -43.76 -42.30 -13.92
C THR A 7 -43.37 -41.03 -14.67
N VAL A 8 -44.35 -40.33 -15.25
CA VAL A 8 -44.17 -38.98 -15.79
C VAL A 8 -44.01 -38.02 -14.60
N GLY A 9 -42.77 -37.91 -14.12
CA GLY A 9 -42.37 -36.84 -13.23
C GLY A 9 -42.29 -35.55 -14.03
N VAL A 10 -43.05 -34.53 -13.63
CA VAL A 10 -42.76 -33.15 -14.00
C VAL A 10 -41.34 -32.87 -13.49
N VAL A 11 -40.37 -32.88 -14.40
CA VAL A 11 -39.05 -32.33 -14.12
C VAL A 11 -39.23 -30.82 -14.14
N THR A 12 -39.53 -30.25 -12.98
CA THR A 12 -39.29 -28.84 -12.75
C THR A 12 -37.77 -28.66 -12.78
N VAL A 13 -37.23 -28.36 -13.96
CA VAL A 13 -35.88 -27.80 -14.04
C VAL A 13 -35.98 -26.41 -13.43
N THR A 14 -35.86 -26.32 -12.11
CA THR A 14 -35.51 -25.06 -11.46
C THR A 14 -34.15 -24.68 -12.02
N GLY A 15 -34.18 -23.76 -12.99
CA GLY A 15 -33.14 -23.48 -13.95
C GLY A 15 -31.76 -23.48 -13.34
N SER A 16 -31.01 -24.56 -13.59
CA SER A 16 -29.58 -24.44 -13.79
C SER A 16 -29.41 -23.37 -14.86
N SER A 17 -28.75 -22.28 -14.51
CA SER A 17 -28.33 -21.20 -15.39
C SER A 17 -27.85 -21.82 -16.69
N TYR A 18 -28.70 -21.81 -17.72
CA TYR A 18 -28.25 -22.02 -19.08
C TYR A 18 -27.18 -20.97 -19.24
N GLY A 19 -25.92 -21.41 -19.34
CA GLY A 19 -24.78 -20.53 -19.45
C GLY A 19 -25.04 -19.62 -20.62
N VAL A 20 -25.54 -18.42 -20.32
CA VAL A 20 -25.65 -17.33 -21.27
C VAL A 20 -24.20 -17.18 -21.69
N ARG A 21 -23.90 -17.64 -22.91
CA ARG A 21 -22.58 -17.45 -23.50
C ARG A 21 -22.26 -15.99 -23.24
N ALA A 22 -21.14 -15.72 -22.57
CA ALA A 22 -20.64 -14.36 -22.44
C ALA A 22 -20.75 -13.75 -23.84
N GLU A 23 -21.62 -12.75 -24.00
CA GLU A 23 -21.78 -12.11 -25.29
C GLU A 23 -20.38 -11.63 -25.70
N PRO A 24 -19.99 -11.83 -26.96
CA PRO A 24 -18.67 -11.41 -27.42
C PRO A 24 -18.51 -9.93 -27.13
N ALA A 25 -17.34 -9.53 -26.61
CA ALA A 25 -17.02 -8.15 -26.27
C ALA A 25 -17.47 -7.19 -27.38
N ALA A 26 -18.49 -6.37 -27.11
CA ALA A 26 -19.03 -5.43 -28.07
C ALA A 26 -18.37 -4.05 -27.91
N SER A 27 -18.38 -3.26 -28.98
CA SER A 27 -18.05 -1.84 -28.91
C SER A 27 -19.33 -1.02 -28.77
N CYS A 28 -19.52 -0.39 -27.63
CA CYS A 28 -20.71 0.38 -27.27
C CYS A 28 -20.39 1.88 -27.28
N THR A 29 -20.99 2.64 -28.19
CA THR A 29 -20.94 4.10 -28.21
C THR A 29 -22.28 4.67 -27.75
N ALA A 30 -22.26 5.65 -26.86
CA ALA A 30 -23.48 6.34 -26.44
C ALA A 30 -24.00 7.23 -27.59
N LEU A 31 -25.14 6.88 -28.18
CA LEU A 31 -25.71 7.60 -29.32
C LEU A 31 -26.62 8.75 -28.88
N SER A 32 -27.37 8.55 -27.80
CA SER A 32 -28.25 9.57 -27.21
C SER A 32 -28.64 9.20 -25.77
N GLY A 33 -29.25 10.15 -25.06
CA GLY A 33 -29.62 10.01 -23.65
C GLY A 33 -28.55 10.57 -22.70
N THR A 34 -28.96 10.88 -21.48
CA THR A 34 -28.09 11.51 -20.46
C THR A 34 -27.84 10.63 -19.24
N ALA A 35 -28.46 9.44 -19.17
CA ALA A 35 -28.30 8.49 -18.08
C ALA A 35 -27.80 7.14 -18.61
N TRP A 36 -26.78 6.57 -17.96
CA TRP A 36 -26.11 5.34 -18.38
C TRP A 36 -27.08 4.18 -18.66
N ALA A 37 -27.99 3.93 -17.72
CA ALA A 37 -28.91 2.80 -17.75
C ALA A 37 -30.01 2.92 -18.82
N THR A 38 -30.27 4.12 -19.34
CA THR A 38 -31.34 4.38 -20.32
C THR A 38 -30.83 5.06 -21.59
N ALA A 39 -29.52 5.20 -21.75
CA ALA A 39 -28.92 5.73 -22.96
C ALA A 39 -29.13 4.74 -24.11
N VAL A 40 -29.23 5.29 -25.33
CA VAL A 40 -29.26 4.47 -26.53
C VAL A 40 -27.81 4.13 -26.89
N TRP A 41 -27.47 2.85 -26.80
CA TRP A 41 -26.12 2.34 -27.07
C TRP A 41 -26.04 1.70 -28.45
N SER A 42 -24.94 1.92 -29.17
CA SER A 42 -24.74 1.35 -30.52
C SER A 42 -24.72 -0.18 -30.56
N CYS A 43 -24.41 -0.83 -29.42
CA CYS A 43 -24.41 -2.28 -29.27
C CYS A 43 -25.81 -2.86 -28.98
N GLY A 44 -26.84 -2.02 -28.80
CA GLY A 44 -28.23 -2.46 -28.62
C GLY A 44 -28.59 -2.89 -27.19
N HIS A 45 -27.66 -2.83 -26.24
CA HIS A 45 -27.88 -3.12 -24.81
C HIS A 45 -27.10 -2.16 -23.91
N VAL A 46 -27.37 -2.19 -22.60
CA VAL A 46 -26.56 -1.45 -21.61
C VAL A 46 -25.20 -2.13 -21.49
N PRO A 47 -24.07 -1.40 -21.51
CA PRO A 47 -22.75 -1.99 -21.41
C PRO A 47 -22.52 -2.74 -20.09
N THR A 48 -21.71 -3.78 -20.19
CA THR A 48 -21.25 -4.68 -19.13
C THR A 48 -19.72 -4.66 -19.03
N LEU A 49 -19.14 -5.43 -18.10
CA LEU A 49 -17.67 -5.59 -18.01
C LEU A 49 -17.00 -6.19 -19.26
N ALA A 50 -17.76 -6.78 -20.18
CA ALA A 50 -17.22 -7.31 -21.43
C ALA A 50 -17.07 -6.24 -22.53
N ASP A 51 -17.73 -5.09 -22.40
CA ASP A 51 -17.93 -4.16 -23.52
C ASP A 51 -16.95 -2.98 -23.50
N ALA A 52 -16.39 -2.64 -24.66
CA ALA A 52 -15.61 -1.41 -24.80
C ALA A 52 -16.54 -0.21 -25.03
N VAL A 53 -16.59 0.69 -24.05
CA VAL A 53 -17.49 1.85 -24.05
C VAL A 53 -16.80 3.11 -24.57
N THR A 54 -17.48 3.87 -25.43
CA THR A 54 -17.06 5.21 -25.85
C THR A 54 -18.15 6.24 -25.55
N ILE A 55 -17.79 7.30 -24.82
CA ILE A 55 -18.64 8.49 -24.65
C ILE A 55 -18.14 9.56 -25.64
N PRO A 56 -18.92 9.88 -26.70
CA PRO A 56 -18.47 10.74 -27.78
C PRO A 56 -18.53 12.22 -27.40
N THR A 57 -17.90 13.04 -28.25
CA THR A 57 -17.70 14.48 -28.07
C THR A 57 -19.05 15.15 -27.78
N GLY A 58 -19.08 15.99 -26.74
CA GLY A 58 -20.26 16.77 -26.37
C GLY A 58 -21.34 16.00 -25.60
N VAL A 59 -21.14 14.72 -25.30
CA VAL A 59 -22.11 13.94 -24.50
C VAL A 59 -21.82 14.06 -23.01
N THR A 60 -22.85 14.42 -22.24
CA THR A 60 -22.85 14.28 -20.79
C THR A 60 -23.63 13.04 -20.40
N LEU A 61 -22.98 12.07 -19.79
CA LEU A 61 -23.58 10.82 -19.35
C LEU A 61 -23.51 10.71 -17.82
N THR A 62 -24.64 10.43 -17.20
CA THR A 62 -24.78 10.31 -15.75
C THR A 62 -24.92 8.85 -15.33
N VAL A 63 -24.09 8.41 -14.40
CA VAL A 63 -24.20 7.13 -13.71
C VAL A 63 -24.89 7.40 -12.37
N ALA A 64 -26.10 6.87 -12.18
CA ALA A 64 -26.91 7.10 -10.98
C ALA A 64 -26.95 5.91 -10.00
N GLY A 65 -26.36 4.77 -10.39
CA GLY A 65 -26.33 3.53 -9.62
C GLY A 65 -25.13 2.68 -10.01
N ALA A 66 -25.26 1.36 -9.99
CA ALA A 66 -24.23 0.46 -10.50
C ALA A 66 -24.21 0.47 -12.04
N ALA A 67 -23.02 0.55 -12.61
CA ALA A 67 -22.76 0.46 -14.04
C ALA A 67 -21.43 -0.26 -14.28
N GLU A 68 -21.24 -0.79 -15.47
CA GLU A 68 -20.09 -1.59 -15.83
C GLU A 68 -19.59 -1.26 -17.23
N ALA A 69 -18.28 -1.35 -17.44
CA ALA A 69 -17.62 -1.28 -18.73
C ALA A 69 -16.40 -2.20 -18.74
N GLY A 70 -16.07 -2.77 -19.89
CA GLY A 70 -14.77 -3.33 -20.18
C GLY A 70 -13.72 -2.21 -20.22
N ALA A 71 -13.46 -1.63 -21.40
CA ALA A 71 -12.68 -0.40 -21.49
C ALA A 71 -13.60 0.82 -21.52
N LEU A 72 -13.15 2.00 -21.08
CA LEU A 72 -13.92 3.24 -21.16
C LEU A 72 -13.12 4.34 -21.85
N THR A 73 -13.61 4.82 -22.99
CA THR A 73 -13.04 5.97 -23.70
C THR A 73 -13.90 7.21 -23.48
N LEU A 74 -13.30 8.25 -22.91
CA LEU A 74 -13.88 9.59 -22.78
C LEU A 74 -13.25 10.51 -23.82
N THR A 75 -14.07 11.02 -24.75
CA THR A 75 -13.56 11.95 -25.77
C THR A 75 -13.45 13.37 -25.21
N THR A 76 -12.33 14.09 -25.36
CA THR A 76 -12.07 15.27 -24.51
C THR A 76 -12.84 16.55 -24.84
N SER A 77 -13.49 16.66 -25.99
CA SER A 77 -14.21 17.89 -26.35
C SER A 77 -15.66 17.84 -25.83
N GLY A 78 -15.98 18.61 -24.79
CA GLY A 78 -17.35 18.78 -24.27
C GLY A 78 -17.98 17.55 -23.59
N THR A 79 -17.29 16.42 -23.51
CA THR A 79 -17.78 15.19 -22.89
C THR A 79 -17.67 15.23 -21.38
N ARG A 80 -18.71 14.79 -20.66
CA ARG A 80 -18.68 14.69 -19.20
C ARG A 80 -19.22 13.35 -18.74
N LEU A 81 -18.47 12.69 -17.86
CA LEU A 81 -18.96 11.58 -17.06
C LEU A 81 -19.36 12.10 -15.68
N SER A 82 -20.65 12.08 -15.37
CA SER A 82 -21.19 12.51 -14.07
C SER A 82 -21.50 11.29 -13.21
N LEU A 83 -20.86 11.16 -12.05
CA LEU A 83 -21.09 10.08 -11.10
C LEU A 83 -21.95 10.62 -9.95
N ALA A 84 -23.21 10.19 -9.88
CA ALA A 84 -24.08 10.60 -8.78
C ALA A 84 -23.56 10.07 -7.43
N SER A 85 -24.01 10.68 -6.33
CA SER A 85 -23.69 10.19 -4.99
C SER A 85 -24.11 8.72 -4.85
N ASN A 86 -23.21 7.89 -4.30
CA ASN A 86 -23.35 6.44 -4.16
C ASN A 86 -23.39 5.62 -5.47
N ALA A 87 -23.21 6.26 -6.63
CA ALA A 87 -23.08 5.54 -7.89
C ALA A 87 -21.70 4.87 -7.99
N THR A 88 -21.60 3.79 -8.75
CA THR A 88 -20.34 3.10 -9.02
C THR A 88 -20.30 2.66 -10.47
N LEU A 89 -19.27 3.10 -11.21
CA LEU A 89 -18.95 2.60 -12.54
C LEU A 89 -17.73 1.68 -12.44
N SER A 90 -17.93 0.38 -12.62
CA SER A 90 -16.86 -0.61 -12.63
C SER A 90 -16.23 -0.74 -14.02
N ILE A 91 -14.90 -0.75 -14.10
CA ILE A 91 -14.11 -0.81 -15.33
C ILE A 91 -13.16 -2.02 -15.26
N ALA A 92 -13.32 -2.99 -16.17
CA ALA A 92 -12.43 -4.16 -16.23
C ALA A 92 -11.15 -3.95 -17.06
N GLY A 93 -11.14 -2.91 -17.90
CA GLY A 93 -10.06 -2.56 -18.82
C GLY A 93 -9.43 -1.20 -18.50
N THR A 94 -9.00 -0.49 -19.55
CA THR A 94 -8.30 0.79 -19.43
C THR A 94 -9.28 1.97 -19.50
N LEU A 95 -9.05 2.99 -18.68
CA LEU A 95 -9.65 4.31 -18.84
C LEU A 95 -8.82 5.12 -19.84
N ILE A 96 -9.44 5.45 -20.97
CA ILE A 96 -8.81 6.11 -22.11
C ILE A 96 -9.37 7.51 -22.23
N VAL A 97 -8.48 8.49 -22.38
CA VAL A 97 -8.85 9.86 -22.71
C VAL A 97 -8.25 10.21 -24.07
N SER A 98 -9.07 10.69 -25.00
CA SER A 98 -8.69 10.85 -26.41
C SER A 98 -9.47 11.99 -27.09
N PRO A 99 -8.90 12.72 -28.06
CA PRO A 99 -7.50 12.72 -28.45
C PRO A 99 -6.60 13.53 -27.50
N GLY A 100 -7.16 14.28 -26.56
CA GLY A 100 -6.41 15.18 -25.67
C GLY A 100 -6.21 14.64 -24.25
N VAL A 101 -5.83 15.55 -23.35
CA VAL A 101 -5.68 15.31 -21.91
C VAL A 101 -6.98 15.58 -21.15
N PRO A 102 -7.20 14.98 -19.97
CA PRO A 102 -8.32 15.33 -19.10
C PRO A 102 -8.34 16.81 -18.75
N TYR A 103 -9.53 17.39 -18.70
CA TYR A 103 -9.77 18.70 -18.11
C TYR A 103 -10.53 18.53 -16.79
N ALA A 104 -10.53 19.57 -15.94
CA ALA A 104 -11.00 19.48 -14.55
C ALA A 104 -12.45 19.00 -14.36
N SER A 105 -13.29 19.05 -15.41
CA SER A 105 -14.68 18.60 -15.38
C SER A 105 -14.99 17.43 -16.33
N LEU A 106 -13.97 16.70 -16.78
CA LEU A 106 -14.18 15.49 -17.59
C LEU A 106 -14.93 14.40 -16.81
N VAL A 107 -14.54 14.20 -15.55
CA VAL A 107 -15.24 13.34 -14.58
C VAL A 107 -15.65 14.23 -13.41
N ILE A 108 -16.93 14.19 -13.04
CA ILE A 108 -17.51 15.02 -11.97
C ILE A 108 -18.43 14.20 -11.07
N GLY A 109 -18.73 14.75 -9.90
CA GLY A 109 -19.62 14.14 -8.91
C GLY A 109 -18.89 13.25 -7.92
N SER A 110 -19.61 12.79 -6.89
CA SER A 110 -19.06 12.10 -5.72
C SER A 110 -19.26 10.57 -5.72
N GLY A 111 -19.66 10.00 -6.86
CA GLY A 111 -19.67 8.56 -7.06
C GLY A 111 -18.27 7.99 -7.31
N TRP A 112 -18.22 6.68 -7.52
CA TRP A 112 -16.99 5.90 -7.61
C TRP A 112 -16.71 5.45 -9.05
N LEU A 113 -15.47 5.67 -9.50
CA LEU A 113 -14.89 4.92 -10.62
C LEU A 113 -14.09 3.75 -10.06
N ARG A 114 -14.48 2.52 -10.35
CA ARG A 114 -13.91 1.32 -9.73
C ARG A 114 -13.20 0.45 -10.77
N PHE A 115 -11.89 0.24 -10.65
CA PHE A 115 -11.14 -0.69 -11.51
C PHE A 115 -11.18 -2.12 -10.94
N VAL A 116 -11.54 -3.12 -11.75
CA VAL A 116 -11.77 -4.52 -11.32
C VAL A 116 -11.17 -5.55 -12.28
N GLY A 117 -10.86 -6.77 -11.83
CA GLY A 117 -10.39 -7.89 -12.69
C GLY A 117 -8.86 -8.06 -12.74
N GLU A 118 -8.32 -8.60 -13.84
CA GLU A 118 -6.90 -9.01 -14.02
C GLU A 118 -5.84 -7.87 -14.14
N SER A 119 -4.60 -8.19 -14.52
CA SER A 119 -3.52 -7.19 -14.67
C SER A 119 -3.66 -6.37 -15.96
N ARG A 120 -3.43 -5.05 -15.90
CA ARG A 120 -3.58 -4.14 -17.06
C ARG A 120 -2.92 -2.77 -16.84
N GLU A 121 -2.82 -2.00 -17.92
CA GLU A 121 -2.63 -0.55 -17.80
C GLU A 121 -3.97 0.12 -17.44
N LEU A 122 -4.02 0.88 -16.35
CA LEU A 122 -5.24 1.47 -15.82
C LEU A 122 -5.67 2.72 -16.60
N PHE A 123 -4.69 3.49 -17.08
CA PHE A 123 -4.90 4.75 -17.79
C PHE A 123 -4.00 4.83 -19.02
N ASN A 124 -4.50 5.34 -20.13
CA ASN A 124 -3.65 5.58 -21.29
C ASN A 124 -2.65 6.74 -21.08
N ALA A 125 -1.70 6.89 -22.01
CA ALA A 125 -0.65 7.91 -21.95
C ALA A 125 -1.13 9.37 -21.93
N ASN A 126 -2.38 9.63 -22.33
CA ASN A 126 -3.00 10.96 -22.33
C ASN A 126 -3.59 11.35 -20.97
N TRP A 127 -3.69 10.42 -20.02
CA TRP A 127 -4.23 10.72 -18.70
C TRP A 127 -3.38 11.75 -17.94
N GLU A 128 -4.04 12.65 -17.23
CA GLU A 128 -3.40 13.65 -16.39
C GLU A 128 -4.21 13.88 -15.10
N ALA A 129 -3.52 14.30 -14.05
CA ALA A 129 -4.06 14.63 -12.75
C ALA A 129 -4.78 16.00 -12.73
N ALA A 130 -5.78 16.18 -13.59
CA ALA A 130 -6.48 17.45 -13.77
C ALA A 130 -7.82 17.56 -13.02
N THR A 131 -8.50 16.44 -12.79
CA THR A 131 -9.84 16.39 -12.17
C THR A 131 -9.77 16.43 -10.65
N VAL A 132 -10.80 16.99 -10.01
CA VAL A 132 -10.97 17.10 -8.54
C VAL A 132 -12.40 16.69 -8.18
N GLY A 133 -12.68 16.34 -6.92
CA GLY A 133 -14.07 16.18 -6.46
C GLY A 133 -14.68 14.78 -6.61
N TRP A 134 -13.98 13.84 -7.24
CA TRP A 134 -14.48 12.51 -7.60
C TRP A 134 -13.67 11.41 -6.92
N HIS A 135 -14.19 10.19 -6.85
CA HIS A 135 -13.56 9.09 -6.12
C HIS A 135 -13.12 7.96 -7.05
N MET A 136 -11.98 7.33 -6.74
CA MET A 136 -11.48 6.15 -7.43
C MET A 136 -11.23 4.99 -6.47
N GLU A 137 -11.65 3.80 -6.88
CA GLU A 137 -11.33 2.54 -6.22
C GLU A 137 -10.57 1.61 -7.15
N PHE A 138 -9.53 0.95 -6.63
CA PHE A 138 -8.80 -0.12 -7.29
C PHE A 138 -9.08 -1.41 -6.53
N ALA A 139 -9.89 -2.29 -7.11
CA ALA A 139 -10.29 -3.58 -6.56
C ALA A 139 -9.96 -4.69 -7.58
N LEU A 140 -8.67 -4.82 -7.91
CA LEU A 140 -8.17 -5.80 -8.86
C LEU A 140 -8.17 -7.21 -8.24
N ASP A 141 -8.09 -8.24 -9.06
CA ASP A 141 -7.98 -9.63 -8.57
C ASP A 141 -6.72 -9.81 -7.72
N GLU A 142 -6.73 -10.79 -6.83
CA GLU A 142 -5.57 -11.09 -5.99
C GLU A 142 -4.33 -11.40 -6.86
N GLY A 143 -3.21 -10.73 -6.58
CA GLY A 143 -1.99 -10.83 -7.37
C GLY A 143 -1.99 -10.05 -8.70
N ALA A 144 -3.13 -9.50 -9.13
CA ALA A 144 -3.19 -8.67 -10.32
C ALA A 144 -2.48 -7.31 -10.12
N VAL A 145 -1.89 -6.79 -11.19
CA VAL A 145 -1.16 -5.53 -11.21
C VAL A 145 -1.80 -4.55 -12.19
N GLY A 146 -2.29 -3.44 -11.68
CA GLY A 146 -2.70 -2.27 -12.45
C GLY A 146 -1.55 -1.27 -12.55
N THR A 147 -1.10 -0.96 -13.76
CA THR A 147 -0.01 0.02 -13.97
C THR A 147 -0.53 1.39 -14.39
N ALA A 148 0.18 2.45 -13.99
CA ALA A 148 -0.06 3.81 -14.45
C ALA A 148 1.28 4.54 -14.68
N SER A 149 1.46 5.14 -15.85
CA SER A 149 2.66 5.96 -16.15
C SER A 149 2.48 7.44 -15.79
N ARG A 150 1.28 7.81 -15.35
CA ARG A 150 0.85 9.19 -15.09
C ARG A 150 0.35 9.33 -13.65
N ALA A 151 0.28 10.57 -13.18
CA ALA A 151 -0.19 10.87 -11.84
C ALA A 151 -1.67 10.49 -11.70
N ILE A 152 -2.03 9.92 -10.56
CA ILE A 152 -3.41 9.54 -10.22
C ILE A 152 -3.95 10.60 -9.27
N LYS A 153 -5.12 11.18 -9.57
CA LYS A 153 -5.74 12.25 -8.78
C LYS A 153 -7.23 12.04 -8.60
N ALA A 154 -7.68 12.06 -7.35
CA ALA A 154 -9.09 11.98 -6.96
C ALA A 154 -9.26 12.61 -5.56
N GLY A 155 -10.48 12.96 -5.18
CA GLY A 155 -10.82 13.36 -3.81
C GLY A 155 -10.66 12.21 -2.81
N GLU A 156 -11.01 10.99 -3.22
CA GLU A 156 -10.74 9.77 -2.45
C GLU A 156 -10.12 8.71 -3.36
N LEU A 157 -9.01 8.13 -2.91
CA LEU A 157 -8.31 7.03 -3.57
C LEU A 157 -8.34 5.81 -2.64
N ARG A 158 -9.02 4.75 -3.08
CA ARG A 158 -9.13 3.49 -2.34
C ARG A 158 -8.45 2.35 -3.08
N PHE A 159 -7.54 1.66 -2.41
CA PHE A 159 -6.89 0.45 -2.89
C PHE A 159 -7.43 -0.71 -2.06
N THR A 160 -8.41 -1.43 -2.60
CA THR A 160 -9.15 -2.48 -1.90
C THR A 160 -8.49 -3.84 -2.07
N SER A 161 -7.90 -4.12 -3.23
CA SER A 161 -7.23 -5.38 -3.53
C SER A 161 -6.25 -5.27 -4.72
N GLY A 162 -5.40 -6.28 -4.88
CA GLY A 162 -4.38 -6.32 -5.93
C GLY A 162 -3.27 -5.29 -5.72
N THR A 163 -2.47 -5.06 -6.77
CA THR A 163 -1.39 -4.08 -6.76
C THR A 163 -1.67 -2.96 -7.75
N VAL A 164 -1.56 -1.70 -7.31
CA VAL A 164 -1.44 -0.56 -8.20
C VAL A 164 0.02 -0.09 -8.21
N ALA A 165 0.64 -0.10 -9.37
CA ALA A 165 2.02 0.34 -9.58
C ALA A 165 2.04 1.60 -10.46
N THR A 166 2.52 2.72 -9.93
CA THR A 166 2.68 3.97 -10.70
C THR A 166 4.11 4.50 -10.67
N THR A 167 4.54 5.07 -11.79
CA THR A 167 5.83 5.78 -11.88
C THR A 167 5.69 7.28 -11.59
N SER A 168 4.52 7.72 -11.13
CA SER A 168 4.20 9.14 -10.93
C SER A 168 3.52 9.38 -9.58
N ASP A 169 3.11 10.62 -9.33
CA ASP A 169 2.55 11.02 -8.04
C ASP A 169 1.16 10.42 -7.80
N ILE A 170 0.86 10.23 -6.53
CA ILE A 170 -0.49 9.98 -6.03
C ILE A 170 -0.99 11.27 -5.38
N ARG A 171 -2.11 11.80 -5.90
CA ARG A 171 -2.62 13.14 -5.60
C ARG A 171 -4.03 13.07 -5.01
N PRO A 172 -4.18 12.72 -3.73
CA PRO A 172 -5.45 12.88 -3.03
C PRO A 172 -5.79 14.38 -2.93
N ASP A 173 -6.81 14.83 -3.64
CA ASP A 173 -7.19 16.24 -3.76
C ASP A 173 -8.67 16.39 -4.12
N ASP A 174 -9.45 16.94 -3.18
CA ASP A 174 -10.87 17.26 -3.36
C ASP A 174 -11.12 18.73 -3.74
N GLY A 175 -10.05 19.46 -4.11
CA GLY A 175 -10.09 20.86 -4.53
C GLY A 175 -9.88 21.86 -3.38
N LEU A 176 -9.86 21.43 -2.12
CA LEU A 176 -9.64 22.28 -0.95
C LEU A 176 -8.39 21.86 -0.16
N ASP A 177 -7.76 22.79 0.56
CA ASP A 177 -6.64 22.46 1.46
C ASP A 177 -7.09 21.43 2.50
N ASN A 178 -6.19 20.52 2.89
CA ASN A 178 -6.47 19.53 3.93
C ASN A 178 -7.64 18.59 3.60
N THR A 179 -7.93 18.41 2.31
CA THR A 179 -8.87 17.41 1.79
C THR A 179 -8.11 16.39 0.95
N GLY A 180 -8.79 15.34 0.48
CA GLY A 180 -8.11 14.24 -0.17
C GLY A 180 -7.84 13.12 0.82
N ILE A 181 -8.23 11.89 0.48
CA ILE A 181 -8.00 10.70 1.31
C ILE A 181 -7.35 9.61 0.45
N VAL A 182 -6.39 8.90 1.05
CA VAL A 182 -5.88 7.62 0.53
C VAL A 182 -6.14 6.53 1.56
N THR A 183 -6.72 5.41 1.11
CA THR A 183 -6.89 4.21 1.94
C THR A 183 -6.33 3.01 1.20
N ILE A 184 -5.41 2.28 1.82
CA ILE A 184 -4.86 1.03 1.31
C ILE A 184 -5.32 -0.08 2.26
N ALA A 185 -6.30 -0.87 1.82
CA ALA A 185 -6.87 -1.94 2.63
C ALA A 185 -5.90 -3.12 2.79
N ALA A 186 -6.14 -3.96 3.80
CA ALA A 186 -5.40 -5.19 4.01
C ALA A 186 -5.38 -6.06 2.73
N GLY A 187 -4.22 -6.60 2.38
CA GLY A 187 -4.00 -7.38 1.15
C GLY A 187 -3.81 -6.55 -0.13
N ALA A 188 -4.09 -5.24 -0.12
CA ALA A 188 -3.81 -4.35 -1.25
C ALA A 188 -2.38 -3.80 -1.20
N VAL A 189 -1.83 -3.47 -2.37
CA VAL A 189 -0.51 -2.84 -2.52
C VAL A 189 -0.60 -1.59 -3.37
N LEU A 190 -0.17 -0.45 -2.84
CA LEU A 190 0.16 0.73 -3.62
C LEU A 190 1.69 0.84 -3.75
N SER A 191 2.21 0.74 -4.97
CA SER A 191 3.63 0.97 -5.28
C SER A 191 3.78 2.23 -6.12
N THR A 192 4.46 3.26 -5.61
CA THR A 192 4.70 4.51 -6.35
C THR A 192 6.17 4.91 -6.36
N THR A 193 6.64 5.47 -7.48
CA THR A 193 7.94 6.17 -7.52
C THR A 193 7.82 7.68 -7.33
N GLY A 194 6.61 8.24 -7.41
CA GLY A 194 6.32 9.65 -7.20
C GLY A 194 6.00 9.98 -5.74
N ASN A 195 5.70 11.25 -5.49
CA ASN A 195 5.28 11.71 -4.17
C ASN A 195 3.82 11.33 -3.89
N ILE A 196 3.44 11.33 -2.61
CA ILE A 196 2.03 11.31 -2.20
C ILE A 196 1.70 12.65 -1.57
N GLU A 197 1.11 13.54 -2.36
CA GLU A 197 0.83 14.91 -1.92
C GLU A 197 -0.31 15.54 -2.73
N ARG A 198 -1.01 16.49 -2.12
CA ARG A 198 -1.96 17.36 -2.81
C ARG A 198 -1.18 18.35 -3.68
N THR A 199 -0.89 17.99 -4.93
CA THR A 199 -0.14 18.89 -5.83
C THR A 199 -1.02 20.04 -6.33
N GLY A 200 -0.49 21.26 -6.32
CA GLY A 200 -1.14 22.46 -6.87
C GLY A 200 -1.02 23.70 -5.97
N THR A 201 -0.76 23.51 -4.68
CA THR A 201 -0.56 24.60 -3.71
C THR A 201 0.56 24.23 -2.76
N ALA A 202 1.65 25.01 -2.76
CA ALA A 202 2.78 24.77 -1.87
C ALA A 202 2.30 24.79 -0.41
N GLY A 203 2.69 23.77 0.36
CA GLY A 203 2.32 23.64 1.77
C GLY A 203 0.95 23.01 2.05
N ALA A 204 0.11 22.79 1.03
CA ALA A 204 -1.14 22.10 1.25
C ALA A 204 -0.92 20.59 1.47
N GLN A 205 -1.63 20.04 2.45
CA GLN A 205 -1.62 18.62 2.77
C GLN A 205 -2.91 17.98 2.29
N SER A 206 -2.87 16.66 2.10
CA SER A 206 -4.11 15.89 2.04
C SER A 206 -4.70 15.71 3.45
N SER A 207 -5.95 15.25 3.57
CA SER A 207 -6.57 15.03 4.87
C SER A 207 -5.90 13.85 5.60
N ALA A 208 -5.97 12.67 4.98
CA ALA A 208 -5.58 11.43 5.63
C ALA A 208 -4.99 10.42 4.65
N ILE A 209 -4.02 9.65 5.13
CA ILE A 209 -3.51 8.45 4.49
C ILE A 209 -3.58 7.31 5.51
N THR A 210 -4.33 6.26 5.19
CA THR A 210 -4.46 5.04 6.00
C THR A 210 -3.86 3.87 5.26
N VAL A 211 -2.98 3.12 5.92
CA VAL A 211 -2.24 1.99 5.34
C VAL A 211 -2.46 0.74 6.20
N ASP A 212 -3.44 -0.07 5.82
CA ASP A 212 -3.70 -1.41 6.40
C ASP A 212 -3.14 -2.52 5.51
N GLY A 213 -2.85 -2.22 4.23
CA GLY A 213 -2.10 -3.07 3.30
C GLY A 213 -0.63 -2.67 3.22
N THR A 214 -0.08 -2.65 2.00
CA THR A 214 1.32 -2.19 1.78
C THR A 214 1.37 -0.90 0.96
N LEU A 215 2.00 0.12 1.53
CA LEU A 215 2.46 1.30 0.80
C LEU A 215 3.96 1.16 0.49
N ALA A 216 4.30 0.84 -0.75
CA ALA A 216 5.69 0.83 -1.23
C ALA A 216 6.01 2.12 -1.98
N THR A 217 7.02 2.88 -1.54
CA THR A 217 7.36 4.16 -2.19
C THR A 217 8.85 4.38 -2.35
N SER A 218 9.25 4.88 -3.53
CA SER A 218 10.56 5.51 -3.76
C SER A 218 10.46 7.03 -3.93
N GLY A 219 9.26 7.59 -3.73
CA GLY A 219 9.02 9.03 -3.73
C GLY A 219 9.80 9.75 -2.64
N SER A 220 9.90 11.07 -2.77
CA SER A 220 10.64 11.88 -1.80
C SER A 220 9.81 12.32 -0.60
N ARG A 221 8.48 12.33 -0.75
CA ARG A 221 7.57 12.97 0.19
C ARG A 221 6.23 12.26 0.31
N ILE A 222 5.72 12.22 1.55
CA ILE A 222 4.31 11.94 1.87
C ILE A 222 3.75 13.14 2.65
N SER A 223 2.62 13.69 2.21
CA SER A 223 2.04 14.94 2.74
C SER A 223 0.54 14.81 3.01
N ALA A 224 0.18 14.59 4.28
CA ALA A 224 -1.20 14.51 4.78
C ALA A 224 -1.28 15.05 6.22
N ASN A 225 -2.43 15.48 6.73
CA ASN A 225 -2.52 15.88 8.14
C ASN A 225 -2.25 14.68 9.06
N THR A 226 -2.83 13.54 8.69
CA THR A 226 -2.69 12.27 9.41
C THR A 226 -2.22 11.17 8.48
N ILE A 227 -1.23 10.42 8.92
CA ILE A 227 -0.70 9.23 8.24
C ILE A 227 -0.69 8.11 9.28
N ALA A 228 -1.57 7.13 9.10
CA ALA A 228 -1.71 5.99 10.00
C ALA A 228 -1.31 4.71 9.25
N VAL A 229 -0.32 4.00 9.78
CA VAL A 229 -0.03 2.62 9.37
C VAL A 229 -0.71 1.73 10.40
N GLY A 230 -1.80 1.09 9.98
CA GLY A 230 -2.65 0.28 10.83
C GLY A 230 -2.04 -1.08 11.17
N ASP A 231 -2.71 -1.82 12.03
CA ASP A 231 -2.32 -3.18 12.43
C ASP A 231 -2.19 -4.10 11.20
N GLY A 232 -1.03 -4.75 11.05
CA GLY A 232 -0.69 -5.54 9.84
C GLY A 232 -0.29 -4.72 8.61
N GLY A 233 -0.46 -3.40 8.65
CA GLY A 233 -0.05 -2.48 7.58
C GLY A 233 1.46 -2.34 7.46
N THR A 234 1.95 -2.05 6.26
CA THR A 234 3.38 -1.87 5.97
C THR A 234 3.67 -0.59 5.21
N LEU A 235 4.52 0.27 5.77
CA LEU A 235 5.19 1.35 5.02
C LEU A 235 6.56 0.86 4.54
N ARG A 236 6.69 0.60 3.24
CA ARG A 236 7.89 0.05 2.61
C ARG A 236 8.65 1.12 1.82
N VAL A 237 9.74 1.63 2.38
CA VAL A 237 10.55 2.70 1.83
C VAL A 237 11.68 2.17 0.97
N LYS A 238 11.72 2.58 -0.29
CA LYS A 238 12.75 2.21 -1.28
C LYS A 238 13.74 3.33 -1.58
N ARG A 239 13.52 4.54 -1.05
CA ARG A 239 14.34 5.72 -1.28
C ARG A 239 15.60 5.71 -0.40
N ALA A 240 16.75 6.03 -0.99
CA ALA A 240 18.05 6.09 -0.30
C ALA A 240 18.07 7.04 0.90
N GLY A 241 17.56 8.26 0.77
CA GLY A 241 17.59 9.28 1.84
C GLY A 241 16.36 9.31 2.76
N GLY A 242 15.59 8.22 2.82
CA GLY A 242 14.32 8.17 3.53
C GLY A 242 13.26 9.10 2.91
N LEU A 243 12.18 9.35 3.66
CA LEU A 243 11.05 10.17 3.24
C LEU A 243 11.00 11.48 4.04
N THR A 244 10.61 12.56 3.36
CA THR A 244 10.09 13.74 4.05
C THR A 244 8.63 13.50 4.37
N ILE A 245 8.29 13.49 5.65
CA ILE A 245 6.92 13.36 6.13
C ILE A 245 6.40 14.72 6.54
N ALA A 246 5.35 15.20 5.87
CA ALA A 246 4.59 16.37 6.29
C ALA A 246 3.26 15.89 6.86
N GLY A 247 3.12 15.95 8.19
CA GLY A 247 1.95 15.44 8.90
C GLY A 247 2.29 14.71 10.20
N ALA A 248 1.25 14.29 10.92
CA ALA A 248 1.40 13.35 12.02
C ALA A 248 1.45 11.92 11.47
N LEU A 249 2.60 11.26 11.60
CA LEU A 249 2.79 9.84 11.28
C LEU A 249 2.69 9.00 12.56
N SER A 250 1.94 7.91 12.49
CA SER A 250 1.77 6.94 13.56
C SER A 250 1.78 5.51 13.03
N TYR A 251 2.21 4.59 13.90
CA TYR A 251 2.23 3.15 13.66
C TYR A 251 1.46 2.48 14.78
N ASP A 252 0.51 1.63 14.41
CA ASP A 252 -0.13 0.71 15.35
C ASP A 252 0.87 -0.38 15.80
N PRO A 253 0.61 -1.07 16.91
CA PRO A 253 1.54 -2.07 17.46
C PRO A 253 1.97 -3.18 16.49
N GLY A 254 1.10 -3.65 15.59
CA GLY A 254 1.45 -4.64 14.56
C GLY A 254 1.80 -4.06 13.19
N ALA A 255 1.93 -2.74 13.07
CA ALA A 255 2.37 -2.09 11.83
C ALA A 255 3.88 -2.25 11.60
N THR A 256 4.32 -2.33 10.35
CA THR A 256 5.75 -2.49 9.99
C THR A 256 6.28 -1.30 9.19
N LEU A 257 7.43 -0.77 9.59
CA LEU A 257 8.28 0.08 8.76
C LEU A 257 9.37 -0.78 8.11
N ALA A 258 9.37 -0.87 6.78
CA ALA A 258 10.33 -1.69 6.03
C ALA A 258 11.23 -0.84 5.12
N TYR A 259 12.52 -1.14 5.10
CA TYR A 259 13.51 -0.52 4.22
C TYR A 259 13.92 -1.51 3.13
N ALA A 260 13.58 -1.23 1.88
CA ALA A 260 13.66 -2.17 0.75
C ALA A 260 14.27 -1.56 -0.52
N GLY A 261 15.14 -0.55 -0.36
CA GLY A 261 15.90 0.02 -1.46
C GLY A 261 16.99 -0.93 -1.99
N SER A 262 17.64 -0.54 -3.08
CA SER A 262 18.78 -1.26 -3.66
C SER A 262 20.14 -0.59 -3.42
N SER A 263 20.15 0.65 -2.92
CA SER A 263 21.33 1.37 -2.47
C SER A 263 21.25 1.60 -0.97
N THR A 264 22.39 1.87 -0.30
CA THR A 264 22.40 2.13 1.15
C THR A 264 21.37 3.20 1.51
N GLN A 265 20.55 2.87 2.51
CA GLN A 265 19.49 3.76 2.98
C GLN A 265 19.87 4.47 4.28
N THR A 266 19.34 5.66 4.48
CA THR A 266 19.34 6.37 5.77
C THR A 266 17.91 6.66 6.15
N THR A 267 17.55 6.40 7.40
CA THR A 267 16.21 6.69 7.91
C THR A 267 15.96 8.20 7.95
N ASN A 268 14.71 8.65 7.87
CA ASN A 268 14.37 10.08 7.93
C ASN A 268 13.03 10.34 8.64
N GLY A 269 12.11 11.08 8.02
CA GLY A 269 10.83 11.48 8.60
C GLY A 269 9.89 10.29 8.85
N GLU A 270 10.07 9.20 8.09
CA GLU A 270 9.26 7.97 8.21
C GLU A 270 9.54 7.19 9.50
N LEU A 271 10.72 7.32 10.08
CA LEU A 271 11.05 6.68 11.34
C LEU A 271 10.44 7.52 12.46
N THR A 272 9.57 6.98 13.31
CA THR A 272 9.08 7.66 14.52
C THR A 272 9.91 7.21 15.73
N ALA A 273 9.67 7.80 16.90
CA ALA A 273 10.35 7.37 18.14
C ALA A 273 9.98 5.93 18.52
N ASN A 274 8.79 5.46 18.12
CA ASN A 274 8.31 4.10 18.32
C ASN A 274 7.76 3.56 17.00
N VAL A 275 8.04 2.30 16.71
CA VAL A 275 7.41 1.52 15.63
C VAL A 275 6.94 0.17 16.18
N GLY A 276 5.93 -0.41 15.54
CA GLY A 276 5.53 -1.79 15.78
C GLY A 276 6.67 -2.73 15.39
N GLY A 277 6.80 -3.02 14.10
CA GLY A 277 7.93 -3.73 13.50
C GLY A 277 8.89 -2.81 12.74
N LEU A 278 10.16 -3.22 12.67
CA LEU A 278 11.19 -2.61 11.83
C LEU A 278 11.86 -3.69 10.98
N ALA A 279 11.78 -3.59 9.66
CA ALA A 279 12.37 -4.54 8.73
C ALA A 279 13.47 -3.91 7.86
N VAL A 280 14.59 -4.63 7.70
CA VAL A 280 15.68 -4.30 6.78
C VAL A 280 15.75 -5.36 5.68
N GLU A 281 15.11 -5.06 4.57
CA GLU A 281 15.08 -5.86 3.34
C GLU A 281 16.08 -5.35 2.29
N ASN A 282 16.85 -4.31 2.63
CA ASN A 282 17.87 -3.73 1.77
C ASN A 282 19.25 -4.33 2.08
N SER A 283 19.78 -5.12 1.15
CA SER A 283 21.08 -5.76 1.30
C SER A 283 22.28 -4.82 1.32
N ALA A 284 22.12 -3.57 0.86
CA ALA A 284 23.14 -2.52 0.98
C ALA A 284 23.16 -1.86 2.37
N GLY A 285 22.27 -2.29 3.28
CA GLY A 285 22.19 -1.83 4.66
C GLY A 285 21.41 -0.53 4.85
N VAL A 286 21.08 -0.26 6.11
CA VAL A 286 20.31 0.91 6.54
C VAL A 286 21.05 1.59 7.70
N ALA A 287 21.19 2.91 7.67
CA ALA A 287 21.72 3.71 8.76
C ALA A 287 20.60 4.48 9.48
N LEU A 288 20.60 4.45 10.81
CA LEU A 288 19.68 5.25 11.62
C LEU A 288 20.11 6.72 11.65
N SER A 289 19.13 7.62 11.64
CA SER A 289 19.30 9.06 11.84
C SER A 289 18.82 9.58 13.21
N LYS A 290 18.21 8.69 14.01
CA LYS A 290 17.73 8.96 15.38
C LYS A 290 17.48 7.64 16.12
N PRO A 291 17.38 7.67 17.48
CA PRO A 291 17.00 6.48 18.24
C PRO A 291 15.58 6.03 17.90
N VAL A 292 15.31 4.74 18.11
CA VAL A 292 14.01 4.12 17.86
C VAL A 292 13.72 3.05 18.91
N THR A 293 12.46 2.94 19.30
CA THR A 293 11.91 1.78 20.02
C THR A 293 11.16 0.88 19.05
N VAL A 294 11.53 -0.40 18.98
CA VAL A 294 10.80 -1.44 18.23
C VAL A 294 10.03 -2.28 19.24
N THR A 295 8.71 -2.28 19.15
CA THR A 295 7.83 -2.93 20.14
C THR A 295 7.47 -4.36 19.77
N GLY A 296 7.45 -4.67 18.47
CA GLY A 296 7.28 -6.00 17.88
C GLY A 296 8.58 -6.53 17.26
N GLU A 297 8.54 -6.98 16.01
CA GLU A 297 9.69 -7.65 15.39
C GLU A 297 10.73 -6.68 14.81
N LEU A 298 12.01 -6.92 15.10
CA LEU A 298 13.15 -6.39 14.36
C LEU A 298 13.64 -7.45 13.36
N ALA A 299 13.26 -7.31 12.09
CA ALA A 299 13.53 -8.29 11.03
C ALA A 299 14.67 -7.82 10.10
N LEU A 300 15.87 -8.40 10.24
CA LEU A 300 17.04 -8.06 9.42
C LEU A 300 17.27 -9.11 8.33
N THR A 301 16.32 -9.20 7.40
CA THR A 301 16.21 -10.33 6.47
C THR A 301 17.20 -10.30 5.31
N ALA A 302 17.58 -9.12 4.83
CA ALA A 302 18.49 -9.00 3.69
C ALA A 302 19.75 -8.18 3.98
N GLY A 303 19.72 -7.30 4.99
CA GLY A 303 20.86 -6.45 5.32
C GLY A 303 20.90 -6.08 6.80
N SER A 304 21.98 -5.40 7.16
CA SER A 304 22.24 -4.96 8.54
C SER A 304 21.74 -3.54 8.80
N LEU A 305 21.46 -3.26 10.07
CA LEU A 305 21.11 -1.94 10.58
C LEU A 305 22.33 -1.32 11.27
N ALA A 306 22.76 -0.13 10.84
CA ALA A 306 23.78 0.65 11.50
C ALA A 306 23.12 1.70 12.41
N ALA A 307 23.15 1.47 13.72
CA ALA A 307 22.61 2.40 14.70
C ALA A 307 23.51 3.62 14.91
N GLY A 308 24.81 3.52 14.62
CA GLY A 308 25.76 4.63 14.80
C GLY A 308 25.86 5.04 16.27
N SER A 309 25.65 6.33 16.55
CA SER A 309 25.59 6.86 17.93
C SER A 309 24.19 6.74 18.56
N HIS A 310 23.20 6.23 17.82
CA HIS A 310 21.84 6.04 18.30
C HIS A 310 21.69 4.68 19.00
N VAL A 311 20.61 4.55 19.77
CA VAL A 311 20.25 3.31 20.46
C VAL A 311 18.98 2.76 19.84
N VAL A 312 18.98 1.47 19.53
CA VAL A 312 17.77 0.69 19.23
C VAL A 312 17.26 0.12 20.54
N THR A 313 16.09 0.56 20.98
CA THR A 313 15.43 -0.01 22.16
C THR A 313 14.46 -1.08 21.71
N LEU A 314 14.53 -2.28 22.28
CA LEU A 314 13.57 -3.35 22.03
C LEU A 314 12.58 -3.40 23.20
N GLY A 315 11.28 -3.46 22.88
CA GLY A 315 10.20 -3.63 23.85
C GLY A 315 10.27 -4.97 24.61
N SER A 316 9.41 -5.16 25.62
CA SER A 316 9.36 -6.41 26.41
C SER A 316 9.15 -7.65 25.52
N ASP A 317 8.24 -7.52 24.57
CA ASP A 317 7.78 -8.63 23.70
C ASP A 317 8.46 -8.62 22.33
N ALA A 318 9.38 -7.68 22.10
CA ALA A 318 10.05 -7.54 20.82
C ALA A 318 10.92 -8.76 20.51
N THR A 319 10.90 -9.20 19.25
CA THR A 319 11.67 -10.34 18.73
C THR A 319 12.70 -9.87 17.70
N CYS A 320 13.66 -10.74 17.36
CA CYS A 320 14.63 -10.48 16.30
C CYS A 320 14.63 -11.66 15.33
N SER A 321 14.73 -11.38 14.04
CA SER A 321 14.83 -12.40 12.99
C SER A 321 15.76 -11.95 11.86
N GLY A 322 16.06 -12.87 10.94
CA GLY A 322 16.96 -12.63 9.81
C GLY A 322 18.43 -12.90 10.13
N SER A 323 19.29 -12.61 9.16
CA SER A 323 20.74 -12.86 9.20
C SER A 323 21.59 -11.59 9.29
N GLY A 324 20.96 -10.41 9.20
CA GLY A 324 21.63 -9.13 9.38
C GLY A 324 21.87 -8.82 10.86
N ASP A 325 22.84 -7.95 11.12
CA ASP A 325 23.20 -7.50 12.47
C ASP A 325 22.74 -6.06 12.72
N VAL A 326 22.48 -5.71 13.98
CA VAL A 326 22.54 -4.31 14.42
C VAL A 326 23.95 -3.96 14.86
N THR A 327 24.64 -3.10 14.11
CA THR A 327 25.92 -2.52 14.54
C THR A 327 25.67 -1.22 15.31
N GLY A 328 26.27 -1.09 16.49
CA GLY A 328 25.95 -0.05 17.48
C GLY A 328 25.23 -0.65 18.70
N SER A 329 24.47 0.17 19.43
CA SER A 329 23.88 -0.22 20.72
C SER A 329 22.42 -0.66 20.59
N VAL A 330 22.11 -1.84 21.14
CA VAL A 330 20.76 -2.35 21.32
C VAL A 330 20.48 -2.47 22.81
N GLN A 331 19.33 -1.96 23.27
CA GLN A 331 18.97 -1.88 24.68
C GLN A 331 17.60 -2.52 24.95
N ARG A 332 17.44 -3.10 26.15
CA ARG A 332 16.14 -3.47 26.74
C ARG A 332 16.02 -2.91 28.15
N ASN A 333 14.84 -2.38 28.47
CA ASN A 333 14.52 -1.76 29.76
C ASN A 333 13.53 -2.58 30.60
N SER A 334 12.98 -3.65 30.02
CA SER A 334 12.03 -4.54 30.69
C SER A 334 12.54 -5.96 30.55
N LEU A 335 12.99 -6.52 31.67
CA LEU A 335 13.64 -7.82 31.75
C LEU A 335 12.90 -8.68 32.76
N ALA A 336 12.88 -9.98 32.51
CA ALA A 336 12.31 -11.01 33.36
C ALA A 336 13.31 -12.17 33.49
N LEU A 337 13.20 -12.91 34.59
CA LEU A 337 14.00 -14.12 34.82
C LEU A 337 13.63 -15.21 33.81
N ALA A 338 14.62 -16.04 33.49
CA ALA A 338 14.49 -17.20 32.60
C ALA A 338 13.90 -16.88 31.21
N THR A 339 13.92 -15.61 30.79
CA THR A 339 13.50 -15.16 29.47
C THR A 339 14.73 -14.84 28.63
N ALA A 340 14.82 -15.44 27.44
CA ALA A 340 15.88 -15.14 26.49
C ALA A 340 15.52 -13.90 25.68
N TYR A 341 16.39 -12.90 25.72
CA TYR A 341 16.21 -11.64 25.03
C TYR A 341 17.23 -11.49 23.90
N CYS A 342 16.77 -11.24 22.68
CA CYS A 342 17.65 -10.92 21.55
C CYS A 342 18.10 -9.45 21.60
N PHE A 343 19.29 -9.17 21.05
CA PHE A 343 19.88 -7.83 20.96
C PHE A 343 20.40 -7.55 19.54
N GLY A 344 19.47 -7.43 18.59
CA GLY A 344 19.79 -7.02 17.21
C GLY A 344 20.20 -8.15 16.26
N HIS A 345 20.20 -9.39 16.72
CA HIS A 345 20.35 -10.61 15.92
C HIS A 345 19.71 -11.78 16.70
N PRO A 346 19.06 -12.77 16.05
CA PRO A 346 18.41 -13.89 16.75
C PRO A 346 19.38 -14.72 17.62
N ASP A 347 20.65 -14.85 17.24
CA ASP A 347 21.66 -15.59 18.02
C ASP A 347 22.36 -14.78 19.11
N VAL A 348 22.22 -13.44 19.14
CA VAL A 348 22.80 -12.60 20.19
C VAL A 348 21.79 -12.45 21.31
N GLN A 349 21.89 -13.31 22.33
CA GLN A 349 20.90 -13.41 23.39
C GLN A 349 21.49 -13.28 24.79
N LEU A 350 20.72 -12.64 25.69
CA LEU A 350 20.96 -12.67 27.14
C LEU A 350 19.78 -13.32 27.85
N THR A 351 20.07 -14.23 28.78
CA THR A 351 19.07 -14.83 29.68
C THR A 351 19.52 -14.66 31.12
N PHE A 352 18.72 -14.00 31.96
CA PHE A 352 19.02 -13.78 33.37
C PHE A 352 18.43 -14.89 34.23
N THR A 353 19.23 -15.48 35.13
CA THR A 353 18.81 -16.64 35.94
C THR A 353 18.87 -16.41 37.45
N SER A 354 19.21 -15.20 37.90
CA SER A 354 19.38 -14.83 39.31
C SER A 354 18.39 -13.77 39.79
N ASP A 355 18.05 -13.77 41.08
CA ASP A 355 16.99 -12.95 41.69
C ASP A 355 17.14 -11.41 41.54
N THR A 356 18.33 -10.90 41.23
CA THR A 356 18.56 -9.47 40.97
C THR A 356 18.72 -9.21 39.46
N LEU A 357 17.66 -8.69 38.83
CA LEU A 357 17.69 -8.22 37.45
C LEU A 357 18.35 -6.84 37.34
N PRO A 358 19.05 -6.53 36.23
CA PRO A 358 19.50 -5.18 35.98
C PRO A 358 18.33 -4.26 35.63
N THR A 359 18.52 -2.94 35.78
CA THR A 359 17.52 -1.94 35.37
C THR A 359 17.38 -1.84 33.85
N ALA A 360 18.44 -2.15 33.13
CA ALA A 360 18.47 -2.29 31.68
C ALA A 360 19.63 -3.22 31.28
N ALA A 361 19.54 -3.80 30.09
CA ALA A 361 20.64 -4.50 29.45
C ALA A 361 20.91 -3.83 28.10
N THR A 362 22.19 -3.56 27.82
CA THR A 362 22.65 -3.02 26.55
C THR A 362 23.73 -3.91 25.98
N VAL A 363 23.61 -4.25 24.70
CA VAL A 363 24.66 -4.91 23.93
C VAL A 363 25.09 -3.95 22.82
N THR A 364 26.38 -3.61 22.80
CA THR A 364 26.99 -2.84 21.72
C THR A 364 27.81 -3.78 20.86
N LEU A 365 27.42 -3.92 19.59
CA LEU A 365 28.14 -4.70 18.59
C LEU A 365 28.96 -3.77 17.69
N ALA A 366 30.24 -4.08 17.53
CA ALA A 366 31.10 -3.49 16.51
C ALA A 366 31.67 -4.59 15.60
N ASN A 367 31.63 -4.34 14.28
CA ASN A 367 32.29 -5.21 13.31
C ASN A 367 33.76 -4.79 13.17
N GLY A 368 34.65 -5.76 13.25
CA GLY A 368 36.08 -5.59 13.02
C GLY A 368 36.53 -6.06 11.64
N ALA A 369 37.83 -5.93 11.37
CA ALA A 369 38.43 -6.53 10.17
C ALA A 369 38.31 -8.05 10.23
N ALA A 370 37.82 -8.66 9.15
CA ALA A 370 37.71 -10.10 9.03
C ALA A 370 39.10 -10.77 9.18
N PRO A 371 39.26 -11.77 10.05
CA PRO A 371 40.54 -12.46 10.23
C PRO A 371 40.93 -13.31 9.03
N PHE A 372 39.96 -13.69 8.18
CA PHE A 372 40.15 -14.41 6.92
C PHE A 372 38.92 -14.22 6.02
N ALA A 373 39.03 -14.59 4.74
CA ALA A 373 37.95 -14.44 3.76
C ALA A 373 36.68 -15.17 4.20
N GLY A 374 35.53 -14.48 4.17
CA GLY A 374 34.24 -15.00 4.59
C GLY A 374 33.98 -14.97 6.10
N ALA A 375 34.97 -14.65 6.93
CA ALA A 375 34.74 -14.43 8.35
C ALA A 375 34.17 -13.04 8.62
N VAL A 376 33.42 -12.92 9.72
CA VAL A 376 33.00 -11.63 10.30
C VAL A 376 33.54 -11.58 11.72
N LEU A 377 34.40 -10.60 12.02
CA LEU A 377 34.83 -10.35 13.39
C LEU A 377 33.79 -9.48 14.08
N ARG A 378 33.22 -9.98 15.17
CA ARG A 378 32.25 -9.26 16.00
C ARG A 378 32.82 -9.04 17.39
N THR A 379 32.78 -7.80 17.85
CA THR A 379 33.15 -7.42 19.22
C THR A 379 31.90 -6.96 19.95
N TYR A 380 31.63 -7.57 21.10
CA TYR A 380 30.47 -7.25 21.94
C TYR A 380 30.92 -6.58 23.23
N ALA A 381 30.28 -5.47 23.57
CA ALA A 381 30.32 -4.89 24.90
C ALA A 381 28.95 -5.01 25.55
N ILE A 382 28.88 -5.52 26.77
CA ILE A 382 27.61 -5.74 27.49
C ILE A 382 27.59 -4.84 28.72
N GLY A 383 26.55 -4.01 28.83
CA GLY A 383 26.27 -3.19 30.00
C GLY A 383 24.98 -3.65 30.68
N ALA A 384 25.05 -3.93 31.98
CA ALA A 384 23.90 -4.35 32.78
C ALA A 384 23.91 -3.66 34.17
N PRO A 385 23.55 -2.37 34.26
CA PRO A 385 23.63 -1.61 35.50
C PRO A 385 22.78 -2.22 36.62
N GLY A 386 23.36 -2.31 37.83
CA GLY A 386 22.70 -2.90 38.99
C GLY A 386 22.64 -4.43 38.98
N PHE A 387 23.20 -5.09 37.96
CA PHE A 387 23.25 -6.55 37.93
C PHE A 387 24.20 -7.11 38.99
N GLY A 388 23.73 -8.08 39.76
CA GLY A 388 24.48 -8.72 40.85
C GLY A 388 24.46 -10.25 40.82
N GLY A 389 24.15 -10.88 39.69
CA GLY A 389 23.96 -12.33 39.64
C GLY A 389 24.48 -13.02 38.38
N THR A 390 23.76 -14.02 37.87
CA THR A 390 24.21 -14.89 36.76
C THR A 390 23.31 -14.73 35.54
N ALA A 391 23.95 -14.63 34.38
CA ALA A 391 23.28 -14.57 33.10
C ALA A 391 23.99 -15.51 32.11
N THR A 392 23.23 -16.08 31.19
CA THR A 392 23.73 -16.80 30.03
C THR A 392 23.80 -15.86 28.85
N VAL A 393 24.94 -15.85 28.17
CA VAL A 393 25.16 -15.16 26.91
C VAL A 393 25.25 -16.19 25.79
N ARG A 394 24.50 -15.99 24.72
CA ARG A 394 24.63 -16.72 23.45
C ARG A 394 25.06 -15.72 22.38
N LEU A 395 26.07 -16.07 21.58
CA LEU A 395 26.64 -15.26 20.50
C LEU A 395 26.76 -16.08 19.23
#